data_AF-A0A6N0LNK7-F1
#
_entry.id   AF-A0A6N0LNK7-F1
#
_cell.length_a   1.000
_cell.length_b   1.000
_cell.length_c   1.000
_cell.angle_alpha   90.00
_cell.angle_beta   90.00
_cell.angle_gamma   90.00
#
_symmetry.space_group_name_H-M   'P 1'
#
loop_
_entity.id
_entity.type
_entity.pdbx_description
1 polymer ?
#
loop_
_entity_poly.entity_id
_entity_poly.type
_entity_poly.pdbx_seq_one_letter_code
_entity_poly.pdbx_strand_id
1 'polypeptide(L)'
;MANMSPASRRSKRHQLLQMYGNRCCWCSKQMTKSERTIEHLVPKSLGGSNSLSNLRLACFTCNNSRGNSPFPPCLKNTFEFINKTY
;
A
#
# COMPACT_ATOMS: atom_id res chain seq x y z
N MET A 1 -10.78 15.37 -9.28
CA MET A 1 -10.39 13.94 -9.27
C MET A 1 -11.37 13.17 -8.39
N ALA A 2 -12.23 12.33 -8.98
CA ALA A 2 -13.32 11.67 -8.24
C ALA A 2 -12.81 10.59 -7.28
N ASN A 3 -13.36 10.55 -6.06
CA ASN A 3 -13.15 9.46 -5.12
C ASN A 3 -13.80 8.17 -5.65
N MET A 4 -13.12 7.02 -5.49
CA MET A 4 -13.65 5.73 -5.94
C MET A 4 -14.95 5.39 -5.21
N SER A 5 -15.98 5.01 -5.98
CA SER A 5 -17.25 4.53 -5.42
C SER A 5 -17.04 3.23 -4.62
N PRO A 6 -17.92 2.91 -3.66
CA PRO A 6 -17.83 1.66 -2.89
C PRO A 6 -17.78 0.40 -3.76
N ALA A 7 -18.58 0.34 -4.83
CA ALA A 7 -18.60 -0.77 -5.77
C ALA A 7 -17.25 -0.90 -6.52
N SER A 8 -16.71 0.21 -7.03
CA SER A 8 -15.40 0.23 -7.71
C SER A 8 -14.28 -0.24 -6.79
N ARG A 9 -14.29 0.17 -5.52
CA ARG A 9 -13.31 -0.25 -4.50
C ARG A 9 -13.39 -1.76 -4.23
N ARG A 10 -14.59 -2.34 -4.19
CA ARG A 10 -14.77 -3.79 -4.01
C ARG A 10 -14.19 -4.57 -5.19
N SER A 11 -14.51 -4.16 -6.41
CA SER A 11 -14.01 -4.79 -7.65
C SER A 11 -12.48 -4.76 -7.72
N LYS A 12 -11.86 -3.60 -7.48
CA LYS A 12 -10.39 -3.47 -7.47
C LYS A 12 -9.73 -4.33 -6.40
N ARG A 13 -10.30 -4.39 -5.19
CA ARG A 13 -9.76 -5.26 -4.13
C ARG A 13 -9.75 -6.74 -4.56
N HIS A 14 -10.78 -7.17 -5.30
CA HIS A 14 -10.82 -8.53 -5.84
C HIS A 14 -9.75 -8.76 -6.90
N GLN A 15 -9.59 -7.84 -7.86
CA GLN A 15 -8.54 -7.89 -8.89
C GLN A 15 -7.14 -7.93 -8.28
N LEU A 16 -6.86 -7.06 -7.30
CA LEU A 16 -5.56 -7.04 -6.61
C LEU A 16 -5.28 -8.34 -5.85
N LEU A 17 -6.31 -8.96 -5.27
CA LEU A 17 -6.18 -10.24 -4.58
C LEU A 17 -5.83 -11.38 -5.53
N GLN A 18 -6.45 -11.40 -6.72
CA GLN A 18 -6.14 -12.39 -7.76
C GLN A 18 -4.72 -12.21 -8.30
N MET A 19 -4.29 -10.96 -8.51
CA MET A 19 -3.01 -10.64 -9.13
C MET A 19 -1.81 -10.79 -8.19
N TYR A 20 -1.95 -10.36 -6.92
CA TYR A 20 -0.84 -10.27 -5.98
C TYR A 20 -0.98 -11.18 -4.75
N GLY A 21 -2.13 -11.86 -4.60
CA GLY A 21 -2.42 -12.69 -3.44
C GLY A 21 -2.77 -11.88 -2.18
N ASN A 22 -2.87 -12.58 -1.05
CA ASN A 22 -3.33 -12.02 0.22
C ASN A 22 -2.18 -11.67 1.18
N ARG A 23 -1.14 -10.98 0.69
CA ARG A 23 0.01 -10.55 1.50
C ARG A 23 0.20 -9.04 1.40
N CYS A 24 0.62 -8.43 2.51
CA CYS A 24 0.92 -7.01 2.56
C CYS A 24 2.12 -6.71 1.66
N CYS A 25 2.04 -5.71 0.78
CA CYS A 25 3.14 -5.34 -0.11
C CYS A 25 4.36 -4.76 0.62
N TRP A 26 4.20 -4.32 1.87
CA TRP A 26 5.27 -3.71 2.66
C TRP A 26 5.95 -4.71 3.59
N CYS A 27 5.18 -5.46 4.39
CA CYS A 27 5.72 -6.37 5.40
C CYS A 27 5.61 -7.85 5.04
N SER A 28 5.01 -8.19 3.89
CA SER A 28 4.82 -9.55 3.37
C SER A 28 4.00 -10.51 4.25
N LYS A 29 3.47 -10.03 5.37
CA LYS A 29 2.58 -10.79 6.27
C LYS A 29 1.24 -11.07 5.60
N GLN A 30 0.67 -12.23 5.92
CA GLN A 30 -0.67 -12.59 5.49
C GLN A 30 -1.69 -11.75 6.25
N MET A 31 -2.74 -11.32 5.56
CA MET A 31 -3.73 -10.39 6.11
C MET A 31 -5.10 -11.03 6.24
N THR A 32 -5.83 -10.69 7.28
CA THR A 32 -7.27 -10.99 7.35
C THR A 32 -8.06 -10.07 6.41
N LYS A 33 -9.35 -10.36 6.20
CA LYS A 33 -10.21 -9.53 5.34
C LYS A 33 -10.41 -8.12 5.90
N SER A 34 -10.44 -7.96 7.23
CA SER A 34 -10.62 -6.68 7.94
C SER A 34 -9.37 -5.80 7.89
N GLU A 35 -8.18 -6.39 7.94
CA GLU A 35 -6.91 -5.66 7.89
C GLU A 35 -6.55 -5.17 6.48
N ARG A 36 -7.16 -5.74 5.44
CA ARG A 36 -6.77 -5.54 4.04
C ARG A 36 -7.25 -4.18 3.49
N THR A 37 -6.31 -3.26 3.35
CA THR A 37 -6.53 -1.96 2.70
C THR A 37 -6.00 -1.97 1.26
N ILE A 38 -6.50 -1.01 0.46
CA ILE A 38 -5.91 -0.70 -0.85
C ILE A 38 -4.91 0.42 -0.60
N GLU A 39 -3.69 0.20 -1.07
CA GLU A 39 -2.57 1.12 -0.94
C GLU A 39 -2.20 1.69 -2.31
N HIS A 40 -1.86 2.97 -2.35
CA HIS A 40 -1.38 3.69 -3.53
C HIS A 40 0.14 3.79 -3.46
N LEU A 41 0.90 3.07 -4.30
CA LEU A 41 2.37 3.10 -4.24
C LEU A 41 2.90 4.54 -4.32
N VAL A 42 2.46 5.30 -5.33
CA VAL A 42 2.57 6.76 -5.34
C VAL A 42 1.33 7.34 -4.67
N PRO A 43 1.45 8.09 -3.54
CA PRO A 43 0.34 8.72 -2.87
C PRO A 43 -0.48 9.62 -3.80
N LYS A 44 -1.79 9.71 -3.56
CA LYS A 44 -2.67 10.61 -4.34
C LYS A 44 -2.24 12.08 -4.27
N SER A 45 -1.74 12.52 -3.12
CA SER A 45 -1.22 13.88 -2.93
C SER A 45 -0.03 14.19 -3.84
N LEU A 46 0.65 13.16 -4.36
CA LEU A 46 1.77 13.27 -5.29
C LEU A 46 1.37 12.86 -6.72
N GLY A 47 0.07 12.89 -7.06
CA GLY A 47 -0.42 12.57 -8.40
C GLY A 47 -0.64 11.07 -8.67
N GLY A 48 -0.62 10.24 -7.64
CA GLY A 48 -0.86 8.80 -7.75
C GLY A 48 -2.20 8.43 -8.39
N SER A 49 -2.16 7.58 -9.43
CA SER A 49 -3.35 7.11 -10.14
C SER A 49 -4.10 6.02 -9.36
N ASN A 50 -5.37 5.79 -9.73
CA ASN A 50 -6.15 4.65 -9.22
C ASN A 50 -6.00 3.40 -10.11
N SER A 51 -5.02 3.35 -11.02
CA SER A 51 -4.80 2.20 -11.90
C SER A 51 -4.24 1.01 -11.13
N LEU A 52 -4.53 -0.23 -11.56
CA LEU A 52 -4.02 -1.45 -10.90
C LEU A 52 -2.49 -1.49 -10.81
N SER A 53 -1.79 -0.81 -11.72
CA SER A 53 -0.33 -0.65 -11.68
C SER A 53 0.16 0.09 -10.43
N ASN A 54 -0.55 1.15 -10.01
CA ASN A 54 -0.23 1.96 -8.83
C ASN A 54 -0.87 1.46 -7.54
N LEU A 55 -1.73 0.44 -7.61
CA LEU A 55 -2.43 -0.09 -6.46
C LEU A 55 -1.82 -1.40 -5.97
N ARG A 56 -1.75 -1.57 -4.65
CA ARG A 56 -1.40 -2.82 -3.98
C ARG A 56 -2.32 -3.08 -2.78
N LEU A 57 -2.19 -4.27 -2.20
CA LEU A 57 -2.80 -4.60 -0.92
C LEU A 57 -1.79 -4.38 0.19
N ALA A 58 -2.21 -3.67 1.25
CA ALA A 58 -1.42 -3.48 2.45
C ALA A 58 -2.27 -3.81 3.68
N CYS A 59 -1.61 -4.14 4.79
CA CYS A 59 -2.30 -4.23 6.06
C CYS A 59 -2.58 -2.82 6.60
N PHE A 60 -3.64 -2.69 7.38
CA PHE A 60 -4.03 -1.43 8.01
C PHE A 60 -2.87 -0.76 8.74
N THR A 61 -2.08 -1.52 9.51
CA THR A 61 -0.94 -1.03 10.28
C THR A 61 0.14 -0.41 9.40
N CYS A 62 0.58 -1.10 8.34
CA CYS A 62 1.59 -0.56 7.43
C CYS A 62 1.07 0.64 6.64
N ASN A 63 -0.15 0.56 6.14
CA ASN A 63 -0.79 1.63 5.37
C ASN A 63 -0.95 2.90 6.23
N ASN A 64 -1.44 2.75 7.46
CA ASN A 64 -1.62 3.85 8.41
C ASN A 64 -0.28 4.44 8.85
N SER A 65 0.74 3.59 9.10
CA SER A 65 2.08 4.06 9.43
C SER A 65 2.70 4.86 8.27
N ARG A 66 2.52 4.45 7.01
CA ARG A 66 3.10 5.16 5.85
C ARG A 66 2.52 6.57 5.67
N GLY A 67 1.21 6.72 5.85
CA GLY A 67 0.52 7.99 5.59
C GLY A 67 0.66 8.43 4.13
N ASN A 68 1.03 9.70 3.90
CA ASN A 68 1.26 10.24 2.56
C ASN A 68 2.73 10.15 2.09
N SER A 69 3.57 9.36 2.78
CA SER A 69 4.97 9.19 2.38
C SER A 69 5.08 8.33 1.12
N PRO A 70 5.93 8.69 0.14
CA PRO A 70 6.21 7.82 -1.01
C PRO A 70 7.10 6.62 -0.65
N PHE A 71 7.67 6.58 0.56
CA PHE A 71 8.59 5.54 1.00
C PHE A 71 7.88 4.44 1.81
N PRO A 72 8.39 3.19 1.79
CA PRO A 72 7.95 2.11 2.67
C PRO A 72 7.85 2.55 4.15
N PRO A 73 6.82 2.07 4.89
CA PRO A 73 6.61 2.46 6.29
C PRO A 73 7.76 2.05 7.23
N CYS A 74 8.56 1.05 6.85
CA CYS A 74 9.73 0.59 7.61
C CYS A 74 11.00 1.43 7.40
N LEU A 75 11.04 2.36 6.44
CA LEU A 75 12.22 3.17 6.13
C LEU A 75 12.25 4.54 6.82
N LYS A 76 11.39 4.78 7.81
CA LYS A 76 11.33 6.09 8.49
C LYS A 76 12.58 6.43 9.32
N ASN A 77 13.48 5.48 9.57
CA ASN A 77 14.78 5.71 10.18
C ASN A 77 15.90 5.48 9.14
N THR A 78 16.11 6.46 8.27
CA THR A 78 17.17 6.44 7.25
C THR A 78 18.59 6.46 7.83
N PHE A 79 18.78 6.77 9.12
CA PHE A 79 20.10 6.82 9.75
C PHE A 79 20.73 5.44 10.04
N GLU A 80 19.93 4.37 10.14
CA GLU A 80 20.46 3.00 10.34
C GLU A 80 20.82 2.30 9.03
N PHE A 81 20.27 2.74 7.90
CA PHE A 81 20.51 2.11 6.59
C PHE A 81 21.82 2.59 5.94
N ILE A 82 22.26 3.82 6.23
CA ILE A 82 23.50 4.39 5.65
C ILE A 82 24.74 3.89 6.41
N ASN A 83 24.63 3.58 7.72
CA ASN A 83 25.76 3.24 8.58
C ASN A 83 26.04 1.72 8.72
N LYS A 84 25.42 0.85 7.91
CA LYS A 84 25.73 -0.60 7.88
C LYS A 84 26.62 -1.03 6.71
N THR A 85 27.20 -0.08 6.00
CA THR A 85 28.05 -0.32 4.82
C THR A 85 29.30 0.57 4.79
N TYR A 86 29.88 0.87 5.96
CA TYR A 86 31.25 1.38 6.09
C TYR A 86 31.94 0.70 7.28
#